data_AF-A0A6G8QAE4-F1
#
_entry.id   AF-A0A6G8QAE4-F1
#
_cell.length_a   1.000
_cell.length_b   1.000
_cell.length_c   1.000
_cell.angle_alpha   90.00
_cell.angle_beta   90.00
_cell.angle_gamma   90.00
#
_symmetry.space_group_name_H-M   'P 1'
#
loop_
_entity.id
_entity.type
_entity.pdbx_description
1 polymer ?
#
loop_
_entity_poly.entity_id
_entity_poly.type
_entity_poly.pdbx_seq_one_letter_code
_entity_poly.pdbx_strand_id
1 'polypeptide(L)'
;MSPKPVVARDLGVAKMPPGGTLGEHRHRQAEVYLVLSGSGCVRVDGEEAPIEAGSAVFIPGDAAHSCENTGASELRVAYVLAADSFEDVDYVFED
;
A
#
# COMPACT_ATOMS: atom_id res chain seq x y z
N MET A 1 -5.66 -20.11 -12.57
CA MET A 1 -5.36 -19.24 -11.41
C MET A 1 -5.12 -20.13 -10.22
N SER A 2 -4.02 -19.94 -9.49
CA SER A 2 -3.89 -20.52 -8.16
C SER A 2 -5.01 -20.00 -7.26
N PRO A 3 -5.55 -20.82 -6.33
CA PRO A 3 -6.54 -20.34 -5.38
C PRO A 3 -5.96 -19.16 -4.60
N LYS A 4 -6.77 -18.10 -4.39
CA LYS A 4 -6.35 -16.98 -3.54
C LYS A 4 -6.21 -17.50 -2.10
N PRO A 5 -5.15 -17.10 -1.36
CA PRO A 5 -4.98 -17.53 0.02
C PRO A 5 -6.15 -17.01 0.87
N VAL A 6 -6.64 -17.87 1.78
CA VAL A 6 -7.62 -17.46 2.81
C VAL A 6 -6.92 -16.72 3.96
N VAL A 7 -5.62 -16.99 4.16
CA VAL A 7 -4.77 -16.37 5.16
C VAL A 7 -3.51 -15.87 4.46
N ALA A 8 -3.33 -14.56 4.38
CA ALA A 8 -2.08 -13.95 3.93
C ALA A 8 -1.04 -13.98 5.05
N ARG A 9 0.24 -14.18 4.71
CA ARG A 9 1.36 -14.17 5.66
C ARG A 9 2.44 -13.15 5.29
N ASP A 10 2.04 -12.13 4.54
CA ASP A 10 2.87 -11.01 4.08
C ASP A 10 2.58 -9.69 4.83
N LEU A 11 1.77 -9.73 5.89
CA LEU A 11 1.39 -8.53 6.66
C LEU A 11 2.63 -7.79 7.18
N GLY A 12 2.78 -6.54 6.76
CA GLY A 12 3.88 -5.66 7.17
C GLY A 12 3.40 -4.29 7.62
N VAL A 13 4.34 -3.45 8.06
CA VAL A 13 4.08 -2.03 8.35
C VAL A 13 5.11 -1.16 7.63
N ALA A 14 4.64 -0.42 6.63
CA ALA A 14 5.42 0.63 5.99
C ALA A 14 5.49 1.86 6.90
N LYS A 15 6.67 2.49 6.96
CA LYS A 15 6.92 3.69 7.74
C LYS A 15 7.53 4.75 6.83
N MET A 16 6.86 5.89 6.72
CA MET A 16 7.33 7.01 5.92
C MET A 16 7.59 8.20 6.84
N PRO A 17 8.81 8.76 6.88
CA PRO A 17 9.06 10.02 7.56
C PRO A 17 8.27 11.16 6.88
N PRO A 18 8.16 12.36 7.47
CA PRO A 18 7.56 13.51 6.79
C PRO A 18 8.15 13.76 5.40
N GLY A 19 7.29 13.86 4.38
CA GLY A 19 7.69 13.96 2.97
C GLY A 19 8.23 12.68 2.35
N GLY A 20 8.25 11.56 3.09
CA GLY A 20 8.63 10.26 2.58
C GLY A 20 7.55 9.65 1.70
N THR A 21 7.96 8.90 0.68
CA THR A 21 7.07 8.30 -0.31
C THR A 21 7.30 6.80 -0.45
N LEU A 22 6.23 6.10 -0.80
CA LEU A 22 6.24 4.84 -1.51
C LEU A 22 6.00 5.17 -2.98
N GLY A 23 7.05 5.03 -3.80
CA GLY A 23 7.01 5.37 -5.23
C GLY A 23 5.93 4.59 -5.99
N GLU A 24 5.52 5.11 -7.14
CA GLU A 24 4.47 4.47 -7.93
C GLU A 24 4.91 3.10 -8.44
N HIS A 25 4.07 2.11 -8.20
CA HIS A 25 4.31 0.75 -8.61
C HIS A 25 2.98 0.01 -8.78
N ARG A 26 3.06 -1.21 -9.32
CA ARG A 26 1.96 -2.16 -9.36
C ARG A 26 2.47 -3.57 -9.17
N HIS A 27 1.55 -4.44 -8.78
CA HIS A 27 1.73 -5.89 -8.71
C HIS A 27 0.37 -6.55 -8.97
N ARG A 28 0.36 -7.85 -9.26
CA ARG A 28 -0.85 -8.57 -9.68
C ARG A 28 -1.86 -8.78 -8.55
N GLN A 29 -1.39 -8.75 -7.31
CA GLN A 29 -2.17 -9.05 -6.13
C GLN A 29 -3.03 -7.84 -5.75
N ALA A 30 -4.23 -8.07 -5.23
CA ALA A 30 -4.92 -6.99 -4.53
C ALA A 30 -4.21 -6.72 -3.20
N GLU A 31 -4.22 -5.46 -2.76
CA GLU A 31 -3.59 -5.01 -1.53
C GLU A 31 -4.53 -4.13 -0.72
N VAL A 32 -4.37 -4.17 0.60
CA VAL A 32 -5.10 -3.30 1.53
C VAL A 32 -4.11 -2.54 2.39
N TYR A 33 -4.28 -1.23 2.47
CA TYR A 33 -3.63 -0.39 3.46
C TYR A 33 -4.57 -0.08 4.61
N LEU A 34 -4.06 -0.16 5.83
CA LEU A 34 -4.70 0.32 7.06
C LEU A 34 -3.78 1.35 7.70
N VAL A 35 -4.22 2.60 7.75
CA VAL A 35 -3.40 3.68 8.32
C VAL A 35 -3.47 3.61 9.84
N LEU A 36 -2.33 3.33 10.47
CA LEU A 36 -2.20 3.17 11.91
C LEU A 36 -1.98 4.51 12.62
N SER A 37 -1.21 5.41 12.00
CA SER A 37 -0.91 6.74 12.54
C SER A 37 -0.39 7.67 11.44
N GLY A 38 -0.50 8.99 11.65
CA GLY A 38 -0.05 10.01 10.71
C GLY A 38 -1.11 10.35 9.67
N SER A 39 -0.71 11.13 8.67
CA SER A 39 -1.56 11.58 7.55
C SER A 39 -0.76 11.56 6.25
N GLY A 40 -1.44 11.31 5.14
CA GLY A 40 -0.81 11.20 3.83
C GLY A 40 -1.78 11.43 2.68
N CYS A 41 -1.30 11.18 1.47
CA CYS A 41 -2.10 11.07 0.27
C CYS A 41 -1.79 9.73 -0.39
N VAL A 42 -2.80 9.01 -0.84
CA VAL A 42 -2.65 7.82 -1.68
C VAL A 42 -3.12 8.15 -3.09
N ARG A 43 -2.44 7.59 -4.09
CA ARG A 43 -2.91 7.58 -5.47
C ARG A 43 -3.15 6.14 -5.90
N VAL A 44 -4.30 5.87 -6.52
CA VAL A 44 -4.63 4.54 -7.09
C VAL A 44 -5.26 4.78 -8.47
N ASP A 45 -4.64 4.25 -9.53
CA ASP A 45 -5.04 4.45 -10.94
C ASP A 45 -5.30 5.92 -11.31
N GLY A 46 -4.48 6.82 -10.77
CA GLY A 46 -4.57 8.26 -11.00
C GLY A 46 -5.61 9.00 -10.14
N GLU A 47 -6.42 8.29 -9.35
CA GLU A 47 -7.30 8.92 -8.36
C GLU A 47 -6.54 9.16 -7.05
N GLU A 48 -6.55 10.40 -6.57
CA GLU A 48 -5.89 10.80 -5.34
C GLU A 48 -6.89 10.97 -4.20
N ALA A 49 -6.52 10.48 -3.01
CA ALA A 49 -7.32 10.61 -1.82
C ALA A 49 -6.45 10.88 -0.58
N PRO A 50 -6.85 11.82 0.30
CA PRO A 50 -6.17 12.00 1.58
C PRO A 50 -6.44 10.79 2.47
N ILE A 51 -5.44 10.42 3.27
CA ILE A 51 -5.53 9.34 4.24
C ILE A 51 -5.04 9.80 5.61
N GLU A 52 -5.63 9.27 6.66
CA GLU A 52 -5.24 9.51 8.05
C GLU A 52 -5.50 8.27 8.92
N ALA A 53 -5.04 8.27 10.16
CA ALA A 53 -5.25 7.16 11.10
C ALA A 53 -6.71 6.68 11.12
N GLY A 54 -6.92 5.37 10.92
CA GLY A 54 -8.25 4.76 10.78
C GLY A 54 -8.77 4.66 9.34
N SER A 55 -8.09 5.26 8.37
CA SER A 55 -8.39 5.06 6.95
C SER A 55 -8.02 3.65 6.50
N ALA A 56 -8.82 3.10 5.57
CA ALA A 56 -8.51 1.89 4.84
C ALA A 56 -8.49 2.20 3.34
N VAL A 57 -7.48 1.71 2.63
CA VAL A 57 -7.38 1.83 1.17
C VAL A 57 -7.44 0.44 0.58
N PHE A 58 -8.33 0.23 -0.39
CA PHE A 58 -8.36 -0.97 -1.20
C PHE A 58 -7.70 -0.69 -2.54
N ILE A 59 -6.68 -1.47 -2.86
CA ILE A 59 -5.89 -1.37 -4.09
C ILE A 59 -6.20 -2.62 -4.92
N PRO A 60 -6.92 -2.49 -6.05
CA PRO A 60 -7.15 -3.59 -6.97
C PRO A 60 -5.83 -4.17 -7.50
N GLY A 61 -5.83 -5.46 -7.84
CA GLY A 61 -4.67 -6.05 -8.50
C GLY A 61 -4.39 -5.39 -9.85
N ASP A 62 -3.11 -5.25 -10.17
CA ASP A 62 -2.56 -4.55 -11.33
C ASP A 62 -2.79 -3.02 -11.37
N ALA A 63 -3.49 -2.44 -10.38
CA ALA A 63 -3.64 -1.00 -10.27
C ALA A 63 -2.32 -0.32 -9.91
N ALA A 64 -1.99 0.76 -10.61
CA ALA A 64 -0.83 1.59 -10.27
C ALA A 64 -1.14 2.39 -9.00
N HIS A 65 -0.23 2.36 -8.02
CA HIS A 65 -0.45 3.03 -6.76
C HIS A 65 0.83 3.58 -6.13
N SER A 66 0.66 4.68 -5.39
CA SER A 66 1.71 5.34 -4.63
C SER A 66 1.15 5.89 -3.33
N CYS A 67 2.02 6.19 -2.37
CA CYS A 67 1.64 6.77 -1.09
C CYS A 67 2.67 7.80 -0.64
N GLU A 68 2.23 8.96 -0.19
CA GLU A 68 3.08 10.03 0.31
C GLU A 68 2.66 10.43 1.72
N ASN A 69 3.64 10.62 2.60
CA ASN A 69 3.44 11.29 3.87
C ASN A 69 3.42 12.81 3.70
N THR A 70 2.22 13.38 3.65
CA THR A 70 1.98 14.83 3.57
C THR A 70 1.92 15.51 4.95
N GLY A 71 2.05 14.75 6.03
CA GLY A 71 1.98 15.22 7.41
C GLY A 71 3.34 15.63 8.00
N ALA A 72 3.30 16.13 9.24
CA ALA A 72 4.48 16.55 10.00
C ALA A 72 5.07 15.45 10.93
N SER A 73 4.49 14.23 10.92
CA SER A 73 4.91 13.10 11.76
C SER A 73 5.00 11.82 10.93
N GLU A 74 5.61 10.75 11.46
CA GLU A 74 5.73 9.47 10.75
C GLU A 74 4.34 8.90 10.37
N LEU A 75 4.14 8.64 9.09
CA LEU A 75 3.00 7.90 8.57
C LEU A 75 3.30 6.41 8.67
N ARG A 76 2.43 5.67 9.36
CA ARG A 76 2.53 4.21 9.54
C ARG A 76 1.33 3.54 8.90
N VAL A 77 1.60 2.67 7.93
CA VAL A 77 0.58 1.96 7.17
C VAL A 77 0.82 0.46 7.31
N ALA A 78 -0.13 -0.26 7.90
CA ALA A 78 -0.14 -1.71 7.79
C ALA A 78 -0.63 -2.10 6.40
N TYR A 79 0.07 -3.03 5.75
CA TYR A 79 -0.29 -3.52 4.43
C TYR A 79 -0.41 -5.04 4.43
N VAL A 80 -1.33 -5.57 3.61
CA VAL A 80 -1.49 -6.99 3.36
C VAL A 80 -1.80 -7.19 1.89
N LEU A 81 -1.16 -8.17 1.26
CA LEU A 81 -1.41 -8.54 -0.13
C LEU A 81 -2.16 -9.87 -0.18
N ALA A 82 -2.78 -10.16 -1.32
CA ALA A 82 -3.34 -11.47 -1.58
C ALA A 82 -2.25 -12.51 -1.96
N ALA A 83 -1.19 -12.63 -1.14
CA ALA A 83 -0.07 -13.55 -1.30
C ALA A 83 0.27 -14.32 0.01
N ASP A 84 1.09 -15.36 -0.13
CA ASP A 84 1.60 -16.13 1.02
C ASP A 84 2.92 -15.54 1.55
N SER A 85 3.74 -14.91 0.69
CA SER A 85 4.97 -14.21 1.06
C SER A 85 5.12 -12.93 0.26
N PHE A 86 5.79 -11.94 0.84
CA PHE A 86 6.24 -10.74 0.12
C PHE A 86 7.18 -11.09 -1.05
N GLU A 87 7.94 -12.18 -0.93
CA GLU A 87 8.85 -12.67 -1.97
C GLU A 87 8.11 -13.24 -3.20
N ASP A 88 6.82 -13.55 -3.07
CA ASP A 88 5.98 -14.07 -4.17
C ASP A 88 5.37 -12.94 -5.03
N VAL A 89 5.76 -11.69 -4.77
CA VAL A 89 5.17 -10.50 -5.38
C VAL A 89 6.18 -9.88 -6.35
N ASP A 90 5.83 -9.89 -7.63
CA ASP A 90 6.59 -9.22 -8.68
C ASP A 90 6.20 -7.74 -8.72
N TYR A 91 7.07 -6.88 -8.20
CA TYR A 91 6.87 -5.43 -8.21
C TYR A 91 7.32 -4.84 -9.54
N VAL A 92 6.43 -4.09 -10.18
CA VAL A 92 6.74 -3.29 -11.37
C VAL A 92 6.70 -1.82 -10.98
N PHE A 93 7.86 -1.19 -10.95
CA PHE A 93 8.00 0.25 -10.72
C PHE A 93 7.94 0.98 -12.06
N GLU A 94 7.32 2.16 -12.07
CA GLU A 94 7.39 3.05 -13.23
C GLU A 94 8.64 3.92 -13.13
N ASP A 95 9.29 4.18 -14.29
CA ASP A 95 10.50 5.00 -14.41
C ASP A 95 10.23 6.51 -14.27
#